data_AF-A0A926NBS5-F1
#
_entry.id   AF-A0A926NBS5-F1
#
_cell.length_a   1.000
_cell.length_b   1.000
_cell.length_c   1.000
_cell.angle_alpha   90.00
_cell.angle_beta   90.00
_cell.angle_gamma   90.00
#
_symmetry.space_group_name_H-M   'P 1'
#
loop_
_entity.id
_entity.type
_entity.pdbx_description
1 polymer ?
#
loop_
_entity_poly.entity_id
_entity_poly.type
_entity_poly.pdbx_seq_one_letter_code
_entity_poly.pdbx_strand_id
1 'polypeptide(L)' 'MLREGDRIEVFSAGASIGKGTFLRFADAGEAAPHTILVWFDEGDQSLHATDLTTLNIRRI' A
#
# COMPACT_ATOMS: atom_id res chain seq x y z
N MET A 1 7.19 -10.37 4.67
CA MET A 1 6.39 -10.18 3.45
C MET A 1 5.02 -9.70 3.86
N LEU A 2 4.49 -8.64 3.21
CA LEU A 2 3.15 -8.09 3.49
C LEU A 2 2.06 -9.03 2.97
N ARG A 3 0.95 -9.12 3.70
CA ARG A 3 -0.25 -9.88 3.35
C ARG A 3 -1.45 -8.95 3.29
N GLU A 4 -2.42 -9.28 2.44
CA GLU A 4 -3.71 -8.58 2.40
C GLU A 4 -4.32 -8.52 3.80
N GLY A 5 -4.77 -7.33 4.21
CA GLY A 5 -5.30 -7.07 5.55
C GLY A 5 -4.26 -6.69 6.60
N ASP A 6 -2.95 -6.72 6.30
CA ASP A 6 -1.93 -6.22 7.23
C ASP A 6 -2.11 -4.71 7.47
N ARG A 7 -1.97 -4.27 8.73
CA ARG A 7 -1.79 -2.85 9.05
C ARG A 7 -0.39 -2.40 8.63
N ILE A 8 -0.32 -1.25 7.98
CA ILE A 8 0.91 -0.70 7.41
C ILE A 8 1.06 0.79 7.71
N GLU A 9 2.31 1.25 7.65
CA GLU A 9 2.66 2.66 7.57
C GLU A 9 3.45 2.91 6.28
N VAL A 10 3.02 3.92 5.52
CA VAL A 10 3.56 4.23 4.20
C VAL A 10 4.53 5.40 4.32
N PHE A 11 5.70 5.28 3.69
CA PHE A 11 6.72 6.32 3.70
C PHE A 11 7.06 6.81 2.29
N SER A 12 7.17 8.12 2.12
CA SER A 12 7.70 8.76 0.91
C SER A 12 8.83 9.71 1.29
N ALA A 13 9.97 9.61 0.59
CA ALA A 13 11.18 10.39 0.86
C ALA A 13 11.63 10.38 2.35
N GLY A 14 11.36 9.28 3.08
CA GLY A 14 11.71 9.13 4.49
C GLY A 14 10.68 9.71 5.48
N ALA A 15 9.61 10.34 5.02
CA ALA A 15 8.51 10.83 5.84
C ALA A 15 7.33 9.85 5.83
N SER A 16 6.69 9.64 6.98
CA SER A 16 5.43 8.91 7.06
C SER A 16 4.33 9.74 6.40
N ILE A 17 3.62 9.16 5.45
CA ILE A 17 2.56 9.83 4.68
C ILE A 17 1.17 9.26 4.94
N GLY A 18 1.06 8.20 5.76
CA GLY A 18 -0.23 7.63 6.11
C GLY A 18 -0.12 6.26 6.77
N LYS A 19 -1.19 5.86 7.46
CA LYS A 19 -1.37 4.53 8.02
C LYS A 19 -2.65 3.93 7.47
N GLY A 20 -2.64 2.63 7.21
CA GLY A 20 -3.82 1.98 6.69
C GLY A 20 -3.70 0.47 6.61
N THR A 21 -4.61 -0.12 5.83
CA THR A 21 -4.66 -1.56 5.60
C THR A 21 -4.14 -1.89 4.21
N PHE A 22 -3.23 -2.86 4.11
CA PHE A 22 -2.68 -3.32 2.84
C PHE A 22 -3.74 -4.08 2.03
N LEU A 23 -4.06 -3.57 0.85
CA LEU A 23 -4.87 -4.26 -0.16
C LEU A 23 -4.02 -4.59 -1.38
N ARG A 24 -4.15 -5.82 -1.89
CA ARG A 24 -3.43 -6.29 -3.08
C ARG A 24 -4.40 -6.49 -4.22
N PHE A 25 -4.23 -5.73 -5.29
CA PHE A 25 -4.92 -5.97 -6.55
C PHE A 25 -3.97 -6.71 -7.48
N ALA A 26 -4.40 -7.85 -8.02
CA ALA A 26 -3.72 -8.54 -9.11
C ALA A 26 -4.72 -8.58 -10.26
N ASP A 27 -4.34 -8.04 -11.42
CA ASP A 27 -5.18 -8.16 -12.60
C ASP A 27 -5.16 -9.62 -13.07
N ALA A 28 -6.34 -10.18 -13.32
CA ALA A 28 -6.52 -11.58 -13.69
C ALA A 28 -6.15 -11.78 -15.16
N GLY A 29 -4.87 -11.59 -15.50
CA GLY A 29 -4.39 -11.67 -16.88
C GLY A 29 -2.94 -11.25 -17.09
N GLU A 30 -2.29 -10.59 -16.11
CA GLU A 30 -0.91 -10.14 -16.26
C GLU A 30 0.13 -11.12 -15.71
N ALA A 31 1.24 -11.26 -16.44
CA ALA A 31 2.36 -12.14 -16.10
C ALA A 31 3.18 -11.65 -14.90
N ALA A 32 3.03 -10.38 -14.51
CA ALA A 32 3.63 -9.82 -13.31
C ALA A 32 2.55 -9.02 -12.58
N PRO A 33 2.22 -9.34 -11.32
CA PRO A 33 1.25 -8.54 -10.58
C PRO A 33 1.84 -7.14 -10.38
N HIS A 34 1.34 -6.13 -11.11
CA HIS A 34 1.53 -4.74 -10.73
C HIS A 34 0.94 -4.60 -9.32
N THR A 35 1.82 -4.66 -8.33
CA THR A 35 1.39 -4.68 -6.95
C THR A 35 1.12 -3.23 -6.58
N ILE A 36 -0.08 -2.76 -6.90
CA ILE A 36 -0.56 -1.48 -6.43
C ILE A 36 -0.85 -1.65 -4.95
N LEU A 37 -0.16 -0.88 -4.11
CA LEU A 37 -0.56 -0.72 -2.73
C LEU A 37 -1.80 0.17 -2.72
N VAL A 38 -2.91 -0.35 -2.20
CA VAL A 38 -4.03 0.51 -1.80
C VAL A 38 -4.14 0.47 -0.29
N TRP A 39 -4.32 1.64 0.32
CA TRP A 39 -4.57 1.76 1.74
C TRP A 39 -5.65 2.79 2.02
N PHE A 40 -6.37 2.55 3.10
CA PHE A 40 -7.34 3.47 3.68
C PHE A 40 -6.65 4.26 4.78
N ASP A 41 -6.63 5.58 4.69
CA ASP A 41 -6.07 6.43 5.74
C ASP A 41 -7.05 6.56 6.91
N GLU A 42 -6.63 6.12 8.09
CA GLU A 42 -7.48 6.14 9.29
C GLU A 42 -7.75 7.57 9.82
N GLY A 43 -6.94 8.56 9.43
CA GLY A 43 -7.03 9.94 9.90
C GLY A 43 -8.08 10.78 9.16
N ASP A 44 -8.19 10.61 7.84
CA ASP A 44 -9.11 11.41 7.00
C ASP A 44 -10.11 10.56 6.19
N GLN A 45 -10.08 9.23 6.37
CA GLN A 45 -10.94 8.27 5.67
C GLN A 45 -10.79 8.27 4.15
N SER A 46 -9.67 8.78 3.63
CA SER A 46 -9.39 8.74 2.20
C SER A 46 -8.81 7.40 1.76
N LEU A 47 -8.98 7.08 0.48
CA LEU A 47 -8.41 5.90 -0.15
C LEU A 47 -7.25 6.31 -1.05
N HIS A 48 -6.08 5.76 -0.80
CA HIS A 48 -4.89 6.01 -1.60
C HIS A 48 -4.49 4.76 -2.36
N ALA A 49 -4.05 4.95 -3.61
CA ALA A 49 -3.44 3.92 -4.43
C ALA A 49 -2.04 4.39 -4.82
N THR A 50 -1.03 3.55 -4.66
CA THR A 50 0.34 3.85 -5.10
C THR A 50 1.02 2.62 -5.66
N ASP A 51 1.77 2.84 -6.73
CA ASP A 51 2.64 1.84 -7.32
C ASP A 51 3.84 1.56 -6.39
N LEU A 52 3.96 0.32 -5.95
CA LEU A 52 5.03 -0.16 -5.07
C LEU A 52 6.43 -0.07 -5.67
N THR A 53 6.56 0.13 -6.97
CA THR A 53 7.87 0.38 -7.60
C THR A 53 8.49 1.71 -7.18
N THR A 54 7.71 2.61 -6.55
CA THR A 54 8.13 3.99 -6.23
C THR A 54 8.25 4.29 -4.73
N LEU A 55 7.83 3.40 -3.82
CA LEU A 55 7.75 3.67 -2.38
C LEU A 55 8.36 2.57 -1.49
N ASN A 56 8.75 2.96 -0.26
CA ASN A 56 9.17 2.05 0.80
C ASN A 56 8.01 1.83 1.80
N ILE A 57 7.63 0.57 2.07
CA ILE A 57 6.63 0.23 3.09
C ILE A 57 7.26 -0.48 4.28
N ARG A 58 6.79 -0.15 5.48
CA ARG A 58 7.06 -0.92 6.70
C ARG A 58 5.75 -1.44 7.31
N ARG A 59 5.76 -2.71 7.71
CA ARG A 59 4.70 -3.33 8.52
C ARG A 59 4.80 -2.82 9.97
N ILE A 60 3.66 -2.52 10.59
CA ILE A 60 3.55 -2.12 12.00
C ILE A 60 2.68 -3.07 12.80
#